data_AF-A0AAP0ICH5-F1
#
_entry.id   AF-A0AAP0ICH5-F1
#
_cell.length_a   1.000
_cell.length_b   1.000
_cell.length_c   1.000
_cell.angle_alpha   90.00
_cell.angle_beta   90.00
_cell.angle_gamma   90.00
#
_symmetry.space_group_name_H-M   'P 1'
#
loop_
_entity.id
_entity.type
_entity.pdbx_description
1 polymer ?
#
loop_
_entity_poly.entity_id
_entity_poly.type
_entity_poly.pdbx_seq_one_letter_code
_entity_poly.pdbx_strand_id
1 'polypeptide(L)'
;MKSERLGNVRNVGELELGDVTWVKIRNSLWWPAQVVDESMVNVSSKPKKKIKGEVLVRLYGSYKYLYCDPAKYCVEFEKILKENNGSYIETFRKSLEKDISNMKSRNQKKEVSETREKPKAESPKAKKAKHDGGRNTPVSVVSHVITFF
;
A
#
# COMPACT_ATOMS: atom_id res chain seq x y z
N MET A 1 11.50 37.46 -18.23
CA MET A 1 10.79 37.32 -16.93
C MET A 1 10.75 35.84 -16.57
N LYS A 2 11.57 35.40 -15.62
CA LYS A 2 11.58 34.01 -15.13
C LYS A 2 10.51 33.91 -14.05
N SER A 3 9.43 33.20 -14.36
CA SER A 3 8.37 32.91 -13.41
C SER A 3 8.84 31.77 -12.50
N GLU A 4 9.53 32.13 -11.42
CA GLU A 4 9.85 31.19 -10.34
C GLU A 4 8.54 30.86 -9.61
N ARG A 5 7.96 29.71 -9.95
CA ARG A 5 6.90 29.09 -9.13
C ARG A 5 7.56 28.65 -7.84
N LEU A 6 7.56 29.52 -6.84
CA LEU A 6 7.82 29.17 -5.46
C LEU A 6 6.84 28.05 -5.11
N GLY A 7 7.36 26.82 -5.00
CA GLY A 7 6.63 25.72 -4.41
C GLY A 7 6.29 26.13 -2.99
N ASN A 8 5.00 26.30 -2.70
CA ASN A 8 4.50 26.50 -1.35
C ASN A 8 5.05 25.37 -0.47
N VAL A 9 6.00 25.68 0.40
CA VAL A 9 6.33 24.84 1.54
C VAL A 9 5.15 25.01 2.50
N ARG A 10 4.12 24.16 2.33
CA ARG A 10 2.96 24.13 3.21
C ARG A 10 3.40 23.69 4.61
N ASN A 11 2.81 24.32 5.63
CA ASN A 11 3.06 24.00 7.03
C ASN A 11 2.87 22.50 7.29
N VAL A 12 3.76 21.94 8.10
CA VAL A 12 3.73 20.55 8.57
C VAL A 12 2.47 20.35 9.42
N GLY A 13 1.36 19.95 8.79
CA GLY A 13 0.12 19.61 9.49
C GLY A 13 -1.18 20.00 8.78
N GLU A 14 -1.13 20.89 7.79
CA GLU A 14 -2.35 21.36 7.09
C GLU A 14 -2.30 20.92 5.64
N LEU A 15 -2.69 19.66 5.41
CA LEU A 15 -2.90 19.13 4.07
C LEU A 15 -4.32 19.48 3.62
N GLU A 16 -4.42 20.17 2.50
CA GLU A 16 -5.70 20.54 1.88
C GLU A 16 -6.15 19.51 0.86
N LEU A 17 -7.44 19.55 0.50
CA LEU A 17 -7.97 18.71 -0.58
C LEU A 17 -7.23 19.02 -1.88
N GLY A 18 -6.78 17.97 -2.56
CA GLY A 18 -6.00 18.10 -3.79
C GLY A 18 -4.48 18.10 -3.58
N ASP A 19 -4.01 18.21 -2.35
CA ASP A 19 -2.57 18.25 -2.06
C ASP A 19 -1.89 16.92 -2.33
N VAL A 20 -0.66 16.99 -2.83
CA VAL A 20 0.19 15.81 -2.97
C VAL A 20 0.98 15.62 -1.69
N THR A 21 0.84 14.44 -1.10
CA THR A 21 1.58 13.99 0.08
C THR A 21 2.30 12.68 -0.20
N TRP A 22 3.25 12.34 0.66
CA TRP A 22 4.03 11.12 0.57
C TRP A 22 3.61 10.17 1.68
N VAL A 23 3.15 8.99 1.27
CA VAL A 23 2.68 7.97 2.21
C VAL A 23 3.57 6.75 2.18
N LYS A 24 3.74 6.15 3.36
CA LYS A 24 4.45 4.90 3.50
C LYS A 24 3.51 3.74 3.19
N ILE A 25 3.78 3.02 2.11
CA ILE A 25 3.04 1.80 1.74
C ILE A 25 3.80 0.55 2.22
N ARG A 26 3.30 -0.64 1.86
CA ARG A 26 3.93 -1.92 2.25
C ARG A 26 5.41 -1.94 1.82
N ASN A 27 6.23 -2.69 2.55
CA ASN A 27 7.68 -2.80 2.34
C ASN A 27 8.45 -1.48 2.57
N SER A 28 7.85 -0.52 3.29
CA SER A 28 8.44 0.78 3.61
C SER A 28 8.80 1.58 2.36
N LEU A 29 7.97 1.50 1.33
CA LEU A 29 8.12 2.31 0.12
C LEU A 29 7.40 3.65 0.30
N TRP A 30 7.99 4.71 -0.21
CA TRP A 30 7.40 6.04 -0.18
C TRP A 30 6.70 6.30 -1.50
N TRP A 31 5.40 6.55 -1.42
CA TRP A 31 4.55 6.66 -2.61
C TRP A 31 3.82 8.00 -2.62
N PRO A 32 3.74 8.67 -3.79
CA PRO A 32 2.93 9.86 -3.91
C PRO A 32 1.45 9.51 -3.79
N ALA A 33 0.71 10.34 -3.07
CA ALA A 33 -0.73 10.24 -2.91
C ALA A 33 -1.36 11.62 -2.94
N GLN A 34 -2.61 11.71 -3.39
CA GLN A 34 -3.37 12.95 -3.40
C GLN A 34 -4.41 12.93 -2.27
N VAL A 35 -4.51 14.01 -1.51
CA VAL A 35 -5.56 14.18 -0.49
C VAL A 35 -6.91 14.35 -1.19
N VAL A 36 -7.90 13.59 -0.74
CA VAL A 36 -9.22 13.52 -1.37
C VAL A 36 -10.33 13.71 -0.34
N ASP A 37 -11.46 14.22 -0.80
CA ASP A 37 -12.64 14.35 0.04
C ASP A 37 -13.26 12.97 0.27
N GLU A 38 -13.47 12.62 1.53
CA GLU A 38 -14.18 11.41 1.91
C GLU A 38 -15.59 11.39 1.33
N SER A 39 -16.30 12.52 1.24
CA SER A 39 -17.67 12.57 0.74
C SER A 39 -17.79 12.10 -0.71
N MET A 40 -16.74 12.32 -1.51
CA MET A 40 -16.71 12.03 -2.95
C MET A 40 -16.31 10.59 -3.27
N VAL A 41 -15.79 9.84 -2.29
CA VAL A 41 -15.33 8.46 -2.49
C VAL A 41 -16.44 7.47 -2.12
N ASN A 42 -16.68 6.47 -2.98
CA ASN A 42 -17.65 5.42 -2.68
C ASN A 42 -17.24 4.64 -1.42
N VAL A 43 -18.21 4.32 -0.56
CA VAL A 43 -18.01 3.61 0.72
C VAL A 43 -17.30 2.26 0.52
N SER A 44 -17.57 1.56 -0.57
CA SER A 44 -16.91 0.28 -0.89
C SER A 44 -15.41 0.42 -1.20
N SER A 45 -14.97 1.59 -1.65
CA SER A 45 -13.58 1.87 -2.01
C SER A 45 -12.77 2.44 -0.85
N LYS A 46 -13.44 2.88 0.23
CA LYS A 46 -12.79 3.44 1.42
C LYS A 46 -12.21 2.33 2.30
N PRO A 47 -11.07 2.56 2.95
CA PRO A 47 -10.62 1.72 4.05
C PRO A 47 -11.65 1.71 5.18
N LYS A 48 -11.81 0.58 5.88
CA LYS A 48 -12.82 0.42 6.94
C LYS A 48 -12.46 1.11 8.26
N LYS A 49 -11.17 1.41 8.48
CA LYS A 49 -10.66 1.93 9.75
C LYS A 49 -10.04 3.30 9.51
N LYS A 50 -10.64 4.32 10.12
CA LYS A 50 -10.13 5.69 10.20
C LYS A 50 -9.84 5.99 11.66
N ILE A 51 -8.66 6.52 11.96
CA ILE A 51 -8.31 7.05 13.28
C ILE A 51 -8.58 8.56 13.27
N LYS A 52 -8.93 9.12 14.43
CA LYS A 52 -9.14 10.57 14.57
C LYS A 52 -7.88 11.32 14.15
N GLY A 53 -8.04 12.32 13.28
CA GLY A 53 -6.92 13.14 12.77
C GLY A 53 -6.28 12.62 11.48
N GLU A 54 -6.66 11.43 11.01
CA GLU A 54 -6.21 10.95 9.69
C GLU A 54 -7.02 11.57 8.55
N VAL A 55 -6.35 11.81 7.43
CA VAL A 55 -6.94 12.28 6.18
C VAL A 55 -7.00 11.13 5.17
N LEU A 56 -8.02 11.15 4.30
CA LEU A 56 -8.11 10.20 3.20
C LEU A 56 -7.22 10.64 2.03
N VAL A 57 -6.38 9.73 1.56
CA VAL A 57 -5.55 9.94 0.38
C VAL A 57 -5.77 8.86 -0.67
N ARG A 58 -5.56 9.21 -1.93
CA ARG A 58 -5.59 8.31 -3.08
C ARG A 58 -4.18 8.12 -3.63
N LEU A 59 -3.73 6.88 -3.71
CA LEU A 59 -2.44 6.51 -4.29
C LEU A 59 -2.43 6.74 -5.80
N TYR A 60 -1.38 7.39 -6.30
CA TYR A 60 -1.14 7.47 -7.75
C TYR A 60 -0.87 6.08 -8.33
N GLY A 61 -1.37 5.83 -9.55
CA GLY A 61 -1.16 4.59 -10.31
C GLY A 61 -2.12 3.44 -10.01
N SER A 62 -2.76 3.38 -8.83
CA SER A 62 -3.67 2.27 -8.47
C SER A 62 -5.06 2.68 -8.03
N TYR A 63 -5.35 3.98 -7.90
CA TYR A 63 -6.63 4.51 -7.38
C TYR A 63 -7.04 3.91 -6.01
N LYS A 64 -6.09 3.35 -5.26
CA LYS A 64 -6.32 2.81 -3.93
C LYS A 64 -6.34 3.94 -2.91
N TYR A 65 -7.21 3.81 -1.93
CA TYR A 65 -7.37 4.80 -0.87
C TYR A 65 -6.73 4.33 0.43
N LEU A 66 -6.15 5.24 1.19
CA LEU A 66 -5.56 5.00 2.50
C LEU A 66 -5.89 6.17 3.43
N TYR A 67 -6.04 5.88 4.73
CA TYR A 67 -5.97 6.91 5.75
C TYR A 67 -4.52 7.07 6.18
N CYS A 68 -4.11 8.32 6.40
CA CYS A 68 -2.80 8.62 6.95
C CYS A 68 -2.85 9.82 7.87
N ASP A 69 -1.94 9.83 8.84
CA ASP A 69 -1.61 10.99 9.68
C ASP A 69 -0.65 11.91 8.90
N PRO A 70 -1.10 13.11 8.47
CA PRO A 70 -0.27 14.06 7.75
C PRO A 70 1.00 14.45 8.48
N ALA A 71 0.88 14.76 9.78
CA ALA A 71 1.99 15.29 10.56
C ALA A 71 3.10 14.24 10.70
N LYS A 72 2.71 12.99 10.98
CA LYS A 72 3.65 11.87 11.06
C LYS A 72 4.40 11.65 9.75
N TYR A 73 3.68 11.61 8.63
CA TYR A 73 4.30 11.29 7.34
C TYR A 73 5.13 12.43 6.79
N CYS A 74 4.75 13.70 7.01
CA CYS A 74 5.60 14.85 6.69
C CYS A 74 6.96 14.76 7.39
N VAL A 75 6.98 14.55 8.71
CA VAL A 75 8.23 14.46 9.48
C VAL A 75 9.10 13.28 9.03
N GLU A 76 8.50 12.10 8.84
CA GLU A 76 9.25 10.91 8.44
C GLU A 76 9.75 11.02 6.99
N PHE A 77 8.97 11.63 6.09
CA PHE A 77 9.37 11.85 4.70
C PHE A 77 10.45 12.93 4.57
N GLU A 78 10.39 14.00 5.35
CA GLU A 78 11.46 15.02 5.38
C GLU A 78 12.82 14.42 5.72
N LYS A 79 12.86 13.44 6.63
CA LYS A 79 14.09 12.70 6.94
C LYS A 79 14.62 11.96 5.71
N ILE A 80 13.73 11.30 4.98
CA ILE A 80 14.07 10.54 3.76
C ILE A 80 14.52 11.48 2.64
N LEU A 81 13.89 12.64 2.50
CA LEU A 81 14.33 13.67 1.57
C LEU A 81 15.75 14.12 1.92
N LYS A 82 16.06 14.41 3.20
CA LYS A 82 17.42 14.79 3.62
C LYS A 82 18.45 13.70 3.27
N GLU A 83 18.11 12.42 3.44
CA GLU A 83 18.96 11.29 3.05
C GLU A 83 19.14 11.15 1.52
N ASN A 84 18.18 11.65 0.72
CA ASN A 84 18.19 11.61 -0.74
C ASN A 84 18.50 12.98 -1.38
N ASN A 85 19.29 13.82 -0.70
CA ASN A 85 19.70 15.15 -1.19
C ASN A 85 18.51 16.07 -1.56
N GLY A 86 17.36 15.89 -0.90
CA GLY A 86 16.13 16.63 -1.12
C GLY A 86 15.32 16.20 -2.35
N SER A 87 15.72 15.15 -3.07
CA SER A 87 15.07 14.77 -4.33
C SER A 87 13.85 13.87 -4.13
N TYR A 88 12.67 14.44 -4.36
CA TYR A 88 11.39 13.71 -4.44
C TYR A 88 11.41 12.64 -5.55
N ILE A 89 11.96 12.98 -6.72
CA ILE A 89 12.04 12.08 -7.87
C ILE A 89 12.93 10.89 -7.57
N GLU A 90 14.07 11.10 -6.92
CA GLU A 90 14.97 10.01 -6.54
C GLU A 90 14.32 9.07 -5.52
N THR A 91 13.63 9.64 -4.54
CA THR A 91 12.88 8.86 -3.54
C THR A 91 11.80 8.00 -4.18
N PHE A 92 11.10 8.55 -5.17
CA PHE A 92 10.11 7.81 -5.94
C PHE A 92 10.73 6.69 -6.78
N ARG A 93 11.81 7.00 -7.48
CA ARG A 93 12.54 6.06 -8.33
C ARG A 93 13.02 4.85 -7.52
N LYS A 94 13.67 5.09 -6.37
CA LYS A 94 14.09 4.02 -5.45
C LYS A 94 12.91 3.17 -4.97
N SER A 95 11.78 3.81 -4.71
CA SER A 95 10.56 3.10 -4.30
C SER A 95 10.00 2.20 -5.42
N LEU A 96 10.03 2.66 -6.67
CA LEU A 96 9.66 1.87 -7.84
C LEU A 96 10.60 0.69 -8.08
N GLU A 97 11.91 0.92 -8.06
CA GLU A 97 12.92 -0.12 -8.24
C GLU A 97 12.77 -1.24 -7.21
N LYS A 98 12.51 -0.85 -5.95
CA LYS A 98 12.28 -1.80 -4.86
C LYS A 98 10.95 -2.54 -5.01
N ASP A 99 9.87 -1.89 -5.44
CA ASP A 99 8.59 -2.56 -5.70
C ASP A 99 8.72 -3.64 -6.78
N ILE A 100 9.37 -3.30 -7.91
CA ILE A 100 9.64 -4.23 -9.02
C ILE A 100 10.49 -5.42 -8.56
N SER A 101 11.53 -5.18 -7.75
CA SER A 101 12.37 -6.25 -7.20
C SER A 101 11.59 -7.19 -6.26
N ASN A 102 10.72 -6.64 -5.41
CA ASN A 102 9.84 -7.42 -4.54
C ASN A 102 8.84 -8.28 -5.34
N MET A 103 8.37 -7.78 -6.49
CA MET A 103 7.51 -8.56 -7.38
C MET A 103 8.25 -9.76 -7.98
N LYS A 104 9.47 -9.56 -8.47
CA LYS A 104 10.29 -10.63 -9.08
C LYS A 104 10.60 -11.76 -8.09
N SER A 105 11.05 -11.41 -6.88
CA SER A 105 11.36 -12.40 -5.84
C SER A 105 10.12 -13.19 -5.37
N ARG A 106 8.94 -12.57 -5.36
CA ARG A 106 7.70 -13.26 -5.00
C ARG A 106 7.28 -14.30 -6.04
N ASN A 107 7.53 -14.06 -7.32
CA ASN A 107 7.19 -15.01 -8.38
C ASN A 107 8.10 -16.24 -8.33
N GLN A 108 9.39 -16.04 -8.04
CA GLN A 108 10.35 -17.15 -7.84
C GLN A 108 9.97 -18.04 -6.64
N LYS A 109 9.43 -17.46 -5.56
CA LYS A 109 8.98 -18.23 -4.39
C LYS A 109 7.72 -19.07 -4.65
N LYS A 110 6.88 -18.69 -5.62
CA LYS A 110 5.68 -19.47 -5.98
C LYS A 110 6.01 -20.68 -6.86
N GLU A 111 6.99 -20.57 -7.75
CA GLU A 111 7.41 -21.71 -8.61
C GLU A 111 8.12 -22.83 -7.84
N VAL A 112 8.78 -22.52 -6.71
CA VAL A 112 9.44 -23.53 -5.87
C VAL A 112 8.43 -24.39 -5.07
N SER A 113 7.16 -23.99 -5.01
CA SER A 113 6.11 -24.76 -4.30
C SER A 113 5.27 -25.70 -5.19
N GLU A 114 5.46 -25.71 -6.51
CA GLU A 114 4.65 -26.53 -7.45
C GLU A 114 5.35 -27.78 -8.01
N THR A 115 6.46 -28.23 -7.41
CA THR A 115 7.15 -29.48 -7.83
C THR A 115 7.28 -30.48 -6.69
N ARG A 116 6.16 -31.12 -6.31
CA ARG A 116 6.13 -32.52 -5.83
C ARG A 116 4.80 -33.19 -6.21
N GLU A 117 4.72 -33.74 -7.41
CA GLU A 117 3.67 -34.71 -7.78
C GLU A 117 4.14 -36.18 -7.52
N LYS A 118 3.33 -36.91 -6.71
CA LYS A 118 2.85 -38.33 -6.81
C LYS A 118 3.75 -39.54 -6.39
N PRO A 119 3.20 -40.74 -6.03
CA PRO A 119 1.88 -41.33 -6.38
C PRO A 119 1.07 -42.05 -5.25
N LYS A 120 0.03 -42.80 -5.70
CA LYS A 120 -1.29 -43.23 -5.16
C LYS A 120 -1.31 -44.67 -4.57
N ALA A 121 -2.12 -44.93 -3.52
CA ALA A 121 -2.80 -46.22 -3.20
C ALA A 121 -3.88 -46.02 -2.11
N GLU A 122 -5.18 -46.07 -2.45
CA GLU A 122 -6.19 -47.11 -2.14
C GLU A 122 -6.84 -47.08 -0.72
N SER A 123 -8.15 -46.82 -0.70
CA SER A 123 -9.16 -46.90 0.39
C SER A 123 -9.67 -48.35 0.62
N PRO A 124 -10.54 -48.74 1.62
CA PRO A 124 -11.57 -47.95 2.35
C PRO A 124 -11.95 -48.34 3.82
N LYS A 125 -12.58 -47.44 4.60
CA LYS A 125 -13.97 -47.57 5.15
C LYS A 125 -14.32 -46.58 6.30
N ALA A 126 -15.55 -46.10 6.18
CA ALA A 126 -16.45 -45.35 7.08
C ALA A 126 -16.21 -45.30 8.60
N LYS A 127 -16.48 -44.11 9.19
CA LYS A 127 -17.49 -43.88 10.25
C LYS A 127 -17.77 -42.38 10.48
N LYS A 128 -19.06 -42.06 10.63
CA LYS A 128 -19.65 -40.73 10.88
C LYS A 128 -19.34 -40.23 12.30
N ALA A 129 -19.11 -38.93 12.48
CA ALA A 129 -19.70 -38.12 13.55
C ALA A 129 -19.48 -36.62 13.30
N LYS A 130 -20.50 -35.84 13.64
CA LYS A 130 -20.67 -34.39 13.43
C LYS A 130 -19.58 -33.59 14.16
N HIS A 131 -19.08 -32.51 13.55
CA HIS A 131 -18.37 -31.46 14.28
C HIS A 131 -18.91 -30.08 13.89
N ASP A 132 -19.10 -29.29 14.94
CA ASP A 132 -19.64 -27.94 14.99
C ASP A 132 -18.84 -26.95 14.14
N GLY A 133 -19.57 -26.05 13.49
CA GLY A 133 -19.10 -25.18 12.41
C GLY A 133 -18.32 -23.96 12.90
N GLY A 134 -17.07 -24.14 13.30
CA GLY A 134 -16.11 -23.06 13.46
C GLY A 134 -15.33 -22.81 12.16
N ARG A 135 -15.89 -22.06 11.22
CA ARG A 135 -15.18 -21.74 9.96
C ARG A 135 -14.35 -20.47 10.14
N ASN A 136 -13.12 -20.65 10.63
CA ASN A 136 -12.04 -19.68 10.55
C ASN A 136 -11.89 -19.25 9.08
N THR A 137 -12.19 -17.99 8.80
CA THR A 137 -11.91 -17.39 7.49
C THR A 137 -10.41 -17.09 7.42
N PRO A 138 -9.71 -17.49 6.33
CA PRO A 138 -8.34 -17.04 6.14
C PRO A 138 -8.39 -15.52 5.97
N VAL A 139 -7.78 -14.80 6.89
CA VAL A 139 -7.59 -13.36 6.78
C VAL A 139 -6.76 -13.14 5.52
N SER A 140 -7.44 -12.81 4.42
CA SER A 140 -6.80 -12.59 3.15
C SER A 140 -5.83 -11.45 3.34
N VAL A 141 -4.53 -11.76 3.34
CA VAL A 141 -3.46 -10.77 3.39
C VAL A 141 -3.56 -10.01 2.08
N VAL A 142 -4.35 -8.94 2.08
CA VAL A 142 -4.65 -8.14 0.90
C VAL A 142 -3.32 -7.60 0.37
N SER A 143 -2.85 -8.19 -0.71
CA SER A 143 -1.58 -7.84 -1.31
C SER A 143 -1.75 -6.51 -2.02
N HIS A 144 -1.43 -5.41 -1.33
CA HIS A 144 -1.47 -4.07 -1.89
C HIS A 144 -0.23 -3.85 -2.78
N VAL A 145 -0.12 -4.64 -3.85
CA VAL A 145 0.78 -4.33 -4.97
C VAL A 145 0.22 -3.07 -5.64
N ILE A 146 1.07 -2.09 -5.94
CA ILE A 146 0.67 -0.98 -6.81
C ILE A 146 0.72 -1.50 -8.23
N THR A 147 -0.33 -2.22 -8.63
CA THR A 147 -0.49 -2.67 -10.01
C THR A 147 -0.90 -1.46 -10.83
N PHE A 148 -0.04 -1.05 -11.74
CA PHE A 148 -0.41 -0.15 -12.83
C PHE A 148 -1.23 -0.98 -13.83
N PHE A 149 -2.46 -0.56 -14.09
CA PHE A 149 -3.30 -1.12 -15.16
C PHE A 149 -2.97 -0.47 -16.49
#